data_AF-A0A6S6TFB7-F1
#
_entry.id   AF-A0A6S6TFB7-F1
#
_cell.length_a   1.000
_cell.length_b   1.000
_cell.length_c   1.000
_cell.angle_alpha   90.00
_cell.angle_beta   90.00
_cell.angle_gamma   90.00
#
_symmetry.space_group_name_H-M   'P 1'
#
loop_
_entity.id
_entity.type
_entity.pdbx_description
1 polymer ?
#
loop_
_entity_poly.entity_id
_entity_poly.type
_entity_poly.pdbx_seq_one_letter_code
_entity_poly.pdbx_strand_id
1 'polypeptide(L)'
;MSFFSKLSDSVFGIFNKDTKDENKEVKEVLPEQAEVKIEEKAEVKEEVEVLSEIDALKKELSGTFDNLTSMDEYWEAIVAIEAVATSCASSDKDFSDKEREEIKTFVQKINPNKEVPSSIKEKIDELYANPLPLNKAYLLAKDTKVEMSVFEDIIEVVMHTDGVKFEEKVVLNAWHDFKQAA
;
A
#
# COMPACT_ATOMS: atom_id res chain seq x y z
N MET A 1 -4.42 -16.28 -52.28
CA MET A 1 -3.77 -15.98 -50.98
C MET A 1 -3.86 -17.26 -50.17
N SER A 2 -2.84 -18.11 -50.15
CA SER A 2 -1.58 -18.00 -49.40
C SER A 2 -1.69 -18.65 -48.01
N PHE A 3 -1.11 -19.87 -47.90
CA PHE A 3 -0.40 -20.48 -46.75
C PHE A 3 -1.19 -20.58 -45.41
N PHE A 4 -1.48 -21.73 -44.81
CA PHE A 4 -0.59 -22.85 -44.50
C PHE A 4 -1.34 -24.18 -44.49
N SER A 5 -0.84 -25.09 -45.32
CA SER A 5 -1.03 -26.53 -45.19
C SER A 5 0.05 -27.11 -44.26
N LYS A 6 -0.20 -28.36 -43.86
CA LYS A 6 0.65 -29.32 -43.13
C LYS A 6 0.26 -29.42 -41.65
N LEU A 7 -0.66 -30.33 -41.36
CA LEU A 7 -0.40 -31.77 -41.17
C LEU A 7 0.40 -31.96 -39.88
N SER A 8 0.07 -32.86 -38.98
CA SER A 8 -1.00 -33.84 -38.84
C SER A 8 -0.51 -34.73 -37.71
N ASP A 9 -1.43 -35.32 -36.98
CA ASP A 9 -1.32 -36.71 -36.52
C ASP A 9 0.01 -37.12 -35.87
N SER A 10 -0.01 -37.28 -34.54
CA SER A 10 -0.11 -38.65 -34.04
C SER A 10 -0.13 -38.65 -32.52
N VAL A 11 -1.34 -38.82 -32.02
CA VAL A 11 -1.68 -39.35 -30.71
C VAL A 11 -1.21 -40.80 -30.66
N PHE A 12 -0.48 -41.14 -29.60
CA PHE A 12 -0.30 -42.48 -29.03
C PHE A 12 0.52 -43.53 -29.79
N GLY A 13 1.44 -44.10 -29.03
CA GLY A 13 1.83 -45.50 -29.14
C GLY A 13 3.12 -45.72 -29.92
N ILE A 14 4.17 -46.13 -29.23
CA ILE A 14 4.65 -47.52 -29.28
C ILE A 14 5.84 -47.66 -28.32
N PHE A 15 5.69 -48.62 -27.44
CA PHE A 15 6.66 -49.20 -26.53
C PHE A 15 7.77 -49.93 -27.31
N ASN A 16 8.83 -50.26 -26.57
CA ASN A 16 9.78 -51.37 -26.80
C ASN A 16 11.06 -51.12 -27.62
N LYS A 17 12.15 -51.06 -26.85
CA LYS A 17 13.16 -52.12 -26.64
C LYS A 17 14.53 -51.96 -27.28
N ASP A 18 15.48 -52.38 -26.44
CA ASP A 18 16.77 -53.02 -26.73
C ASP A 18 18.04 -52.15 -26.81
N THR A 19 18.72 -52.15 -25.65
CA THR A 19 20.13 -52.58 -25.46
C THR A 19 21.21 -51.98 -26.33
N LYS A 20 22.25 -51.37 -25.76
CA LYS A 20 23.45 -52.05 -25.23
C LYS A 20 24.50 -51.02 -24.78
N ASP A 21 25.27 -51.47 -23.80
CA ASP A 21 26.45 -50.86 -23.19
C ASP A 21 27.45 -50.23 -24.18
N GLU A 22 28.07 -49.12 -23.79
CA GLU A 22 29.51 -49.13 -23.48
C GLU A 22 29.94 -47.87 -22.73
N ASN A 23 31.02 -48.05 -21.98
CA ASN A 23 31.38 -47.41 -20.72
C ASN A 23 32.68 -46.60 -20.89
N LYS A 24 32.92 -45.66 -19.96
CA LYS A 24 34.06 -44.73 -19.74
C LYS A 24 33.77 -43.31 -20.25
N GLU A 25 33.79 -42.28 -19.42
CA GLU A 25 34.84 -41.96 -18.45
C GLU A 25 34.24 -41.10 -17.31
N VAL A 26 34.33 -41.56 -16.06
CA VAL A 26 33.90 -40.78 -14.88
C VAL A 26 34.99 -39.78 -14.55
N LYS A 27 34.73 -38.50 -14.85
CA LYS A 27 35.44 -37.38 -14.23
C LYS A 27 34.61 -36.87 -13.05
N GLU A 28 35.19 -37.11 -11.88
CA GLU A 28 35.02 -36.42 -10.60
C GLU A 28 34.68 -34.92 -10.77
N VAL A 29 33.49 -34.50 -10.30
CA VAL A 29 33.14 -33.10 -10.07
C VAL A 29 32.35 -32.98 -8.74
N LEU A 30 32.77 -31.98 -7.99
CA LEU A 30 32.59 -31.66 -6.57
C LEU A 30 31.14 -31.45 -6.05
N PRO A 31 30.93 -31.45 -4.71
CA PRO A 31 29.64 -31.33 -4.00
C PRO A 31 28.91 -29.97 -4.07
N GLU A 32 29.36 -29.04 -4.91
CA GLU A 32 28.86 -27.65 -4.97
C GLU A 32 27.41 -27.54 -5.49
N GLN A 33 26.92 -28.53 -6.23
CA GLN A 33 25.57 -28.51 -6.81
C GLN A 33 24.45 -28.94 -5.84
N ALA A 34 24.79 -29.46 -4.66
CA ALA A 34 23.80 -29.90 -3.68
C ALA A 34 23.35 -28.76 -2.76
N GLU A 35 24.25 -27.88 -2.33
CA GLU A 35 23.94 -26.76 -1.42
C GLU A 35 23.12 -25.67 -2.13
N VAL A 36 23.49 -25.32 -3.37
CA VAL A 36 22.75 -24.34 -4.21
C VAL A 36 21.29 -24.77 -4.43
N LYS A 37 21.05 -26.08 -4.56
CA LYS A 37 19.70 -26.63 -4.83
C LYS A 37 18.80 -26.68 -3.60
N ILE A 38 19.38 -26.57 -2.41
CA ILE A 38 18.66 -26.55 -1.13
C ILE A 38 18.31 -25.11 -0.76
N GLU A 39 19.23 -24.16 -0.99
CA GLU A 39 18.96 -22.72 -0.83
C GLU A 39 17.90 -22.22 -1.80
N GLU A 40 18.01 -22.54 -3.10
CA GLU A 40 17.04 -22.14 -4.13
C GLU A 40 15.63 -22.70 -3.83
N LYS A 41 15.53 -23.89 -3.22
CA LYS A 41 14.25 -24.52 -2.87
C LYS A 41 13.66 -24.01 -1.56
N ALA A 42 14.48 -23.47 -0.67
CA ALA A 42 14.05 -22.81 0.56
C ALA A 42 13.59 -21.38 0.27
N GLU A 43 14.34 -20.64 -0.54
CA GLU A 43 14.01 -19.28 -0.99
C GLU A 43 12.70 -19.27 -1.80
N VAL A 44 12.52 -20.21 -2.74
CA VAL A 44 11.25 -20.34 -3.49
C VAL A 44 10.08 -20.74 -2.59
N LYS A 45 10.31 -21.48 -1.49
CA LYS A 45 9.24 -21.83 -0.55
C LYS A 45 8.82 -20.65 0.32
N GLU A 46 9.80 -19.90 0.82
CA GLU A 46 9.57 -18.69 1.63
C GLU A 46 8.90 -17.60 0.77
N GLU A 47 9.32 -17.45 -0.49
CA GLU A 47 8.68 -16.53 -1.45
C GLU A 47 7.24 -16.97 -1.77
N VAL A 48 6.96 -18.27 -1.91
CA VAL A 48 5.60 -18.80 -2.12
C VAL A 48 4.70 -18.65 -0.87
N GLU A 49 5.25 -18.83 0.34
CA GLU A 49 4.51 -18.58 1.59
C GLU A 49 4.20 -17.08 1.76
N VAL A 50 5.17 -16.20 1.54
CA VAL A 50 4.98 -14.74 1.57
C VAL A 50 3.98 -14.29 0.51
N LEU A 51 4.05 -14.83 -0.71
CA LEU A 51 3.05 -14.55 -1.75
C LEU A 51 1.65 -15.02 -1.35
N SER A 52 1.54 -16.14 -0.63
CA SER A 52 0.26 -16.67 -0.16
C SER A 52 -0.35 -15.84 0.99
N GLU A 53 0.50 -15.28 1.87
CA GLU A 53 0.08 -14.34 2.92
C GLU A 53 -0.32 -12.99 2.32
N ILE A 54 0.41 -12.51 1.31
CA ILE A 54 0.07 -11.30 0.55
C ILE A 54 -1.27 -11.49 -0.19
N ASP A 55 -1.50 -12.66 -0.80
CA ASP A 55 -2.76 -12.96 -1.48
C ASP A 55 -3.94 -13.09 -0.50
N ALA A 56 -3.70 -13.64 0.69
CA ALA A 56 -4.70 -13.69 1.77
C ALA A 56 -5.06 -12.29 2.27
N LEU A 57 -4.05 -11.45 2.55
CA LEU A 57 -4.24 -10.05 2.94
C LEU A 57 -4.91 -9.23 1.83
N LYS A 58 -4.52 -9.44 0.57
CA LYS A 58 -5.13 -8.79 -0.60
C LYS A 58 -6.60 -9.20 -0.76
N LYS A 59 -6.93 -10.45 -0.47
CA LYS A 59 -8.31 -10.96 -0.52
C LYS A 59 -9.16 -10.44 0.64
N GLU A 60 -8.59 -10.32 1.83
CA GLU A 60 -9.24 -9.74 3.00
C GLU A 60 -9.47 -8.22 2.82
N LEU A 61 -8.49 -7.53 2.24
CA LEU A 61 -8.57 -6.12 1.88
C LEU A 61 -9.57 -5.87 0.73
N SER A 62 -9.55 -6.69 -0.32
CA SER A 62 -10.53 -6.65 -1.42
C SER A 62 -11.95 -6.90 -0.91
N GLY A 63 -12.14 -7.89 -0.01
CA GLY A 63 -13.43 -8.18 0.59
C GLY A 63 -13.95 -7.04 1.49
N THR A 64 -13.04 -6.28 2.08
CA THR A 64 -13.37 -5.06 2.84
C THR A 64 -13.80 -3.92 1.89
N PHE A 65 -13.16 -3.81 0.72
CA PHE A 65 -13.51 -2.83 -0.32
C PHE A 65 -14.78 -3.15 -1.12
N ASP A 66 -15.15 -4.43 -1.25
CA ASP A 66 -16.35 -4.86 -2.00
C ASP A 66 -17.64 -4.70 -1.18
N ASN A 67 -17.56 -4.60 0.15
CA ASN A 67 -18.70 -4.37 1.06
C ASN A 67 -19.19 -2.92 1.10
N LEU A 68 -18.62 -2.09 0.26
CA LEU A 68 -18.51 -0.69 0.54
C LEU A 68 -19.39 0.01 -0.53
N THR A 69 -20.33 0.82 -0.08
CA THR A 69 -21.13 1.78 -0.84
C THR A 69 -20.21 2.94 -1.29
N SER A 70 -19.08 2.61 -1.94
CA SER A 70 -17.70 2.71 -1.40
C SER A 70 -16.79 3.86 -1.79
N MET A 71 -16.98 4.48 -2.95
CA MET A 71 -15.99 5.45 -3.42
C MET A 71 -16.11 6.79 -2.70
N ASP A 72 -17.34 7.24 -2.42
CA ASP A 72 -17.56 8.54 -1.82
C ASP A 72 -17.07 8.58 -0.36
N GLU A 73 -17.42 7.57 0.44
CA GLU A 73 -16.94 7.42 1.83
C GLU A 73 -15.40 7.33 1.88
N TYR A 74 -14.78 6.68 0.89
CA TYR A 74 -13.32 6.61 0.77
C TYR A 74 -12.72 7.99 0.51
N TRP A 75 -13.27 8.76 -0.43
CA TRP A 75 -12.76 10.09 -0.72
C TRP A 75 -13.05 11.10 0.39
N GLU A 76 -14.17 10.96 1.09
CA GLU A 76 -14.49 11.73 2.30
C GLU A 76 -13.46 11.47 3.40
N ALA A 77 -13.05 10.21 3.58
CA ALA A 77 -11.96 9.85 4.48
C ALA A 77 -10.63 10.51 4.09
N ILE A 78 -10.26 10.50 2.80
CA ILE A 78 -9.04 11.19 2.33
C ILE A 78 -9.11 12.70 2.60
N VAL A 79 -10.25 13.33 2.32
CA VAL A 79 -10.46 14.77 2.60
C VAL A 79 -10.36 15.05 4.11
N ALA A 80 -10.90 14.18 4.96
CA ALA A 80 -10.78 14.34 6.41
C ALA A 80 -9.32 14.21 6.89
N ILE A 81 -8.55 13.26 6.36
CA ILE A 81 -7.13 13.08 6.67
C ILE A 81 -6.34 14.34 6.27
N GLU A 82 -6.55 14.84 5.05
CA GLU A 82 -5.92 16.08 4.56
C GLU A 82 -6.33 17.29 5.42
N ALA A 83 -7.59 17.38 5.85
CA ALA A 83 -8.07 18.46 6.71
C ALA A 83 -7.40 18.45 8.09
N VAL A 84 -7.20 17.27 8.69
CA VAL A 84 -6.50 17.15 9.98
C VAL A 84 -5.02 17.48 9.82
N ALA A 85 -4.37 16.93 8.80
CA ALA A 85 -2.96 17.14 8.53
C ALA A 85 -2.64 18.63 8.32
N THR A 86 -3.44 19.31 7.49
CA THR A 86 -3.28 20.74 7.20
C THR A 86 -3.61 21.62 8.40
N SER A 87 -4.59 21.23 9.22
CA SER A 87 -4.88 21.93 10.47
C SER A 87 -3.71 21.87 11.45
N CYS A 88 -3.04 20.71 11.52
CA CYS A 88 -1.83 20.54 12.33
C CYS A 88 -0.67 21.38 11.79
N ALA A 89 -0.35 21.22 10.50
CA ALA A 89 0.78 21.92 9.87
C ALA A 89 0.61 23.45 9.86
N SER A 90 -0.62 23.96 9.82
CA SER A 90 -0.89 25.40 9.88
C SER A 90 -1.01 25.98 11.30
N SER A 91 -0.82 25.16 12.34
CA SER A 91 -1.02 25.57 13.74
C SER A 91 -0.05 26.67 14.21
N ASP A 92 1.16 26.70 13.64
CA ASP A 92 2.18 27.72 13.89
C ASP A 92 2.10 28.90 12.90
N LYS A 93 1.11 28.89 12.00
CA LYS A 93 0.87 29.83 10.90
C LYS A 93 1.89 29.79 9.76
N ASP A 94 2.72 28.76 9.67
CA ASP A 94 3.68 28.57 8.59
C ASP A 94 3.52 27.17 7.97
N PHE A 95 2.55 27.03 7.06
CA PHE A 95 2.40 25.80 6.28
C PHE A 95 3.35 25.82 5.08
N SER A 96 4.48 25.13 5.22
CA SER A 96 5.56 25.09 4.24
C SER A 96 5.28 24.12 3.08
N ASP A 97 5.95 24.36 1.94
CA ASP A 97 5.89 23.44 0.78
C ASP A 97 6.37 22.03 1.14
N LYS A 98 7.30 21.90 2.09
CA LYS A 98 7.82 20.62 2.56
C LYS A 98 6.77 19.81 3.30
N GLU A 99 6.02 20.44 4.20
CA GLU A 99 4.91 19.78 4.91
C GLU A 99 3.82 19.36 3.93
N ARG A 100 3.51 20.21 2.95
CA ARG A 100 2.57 19.85 1.87
C ARG A 100 3.03 18.59 1.10
N GLU A 101 4.31 18.51 0.74
CA GLU A 101 4.86 17.34 0.04
C GLU A 101 4.81 16.07 0.89
N GLU A 102 5.10 16.16 2.18
CA GLU A 102 5.09 15.00 3.08
C GLU A 102 3.66 14.49 3.33
N ILE A 103 2.71 15.40 3.57
CA ILE A 103 1.28 15.05 3.71
C ILE A 103 0.79 14.36 2.42
N LYS A 104 1.10 14.93 1.26
CA LYS A 104 0.74 14.34 -0.03
C LYS A 104 1.36 12.95 -0.22
N THR A 105 2.60 12.77 0.22
CA THR A 105 3.30 11.48 0.15
C THR A 105 2.64 10.44 1.07
N PHE A 106 2.26 10.83 2.28
CA PHE A 106 1.49 9.97 3.19
C PHE A 106 0.16 9.55 2.55
N VAL A 107 -0.59 10.52 2.00
CA VAL A 107 -1.88 10.26 1.35
C VAL A 107 -1.74 9.36 0.11
N GLN A 108 -0.65 9.50 -0.65
CA GLN A 108 -0.36 8.60 -1.76
C GLN A 108 -0.02 7.16 -1.30
N LYS A 109 0.62 7.00 -0.14
CA LYS A 109 0.92 5.68 0.44
C LYS A 109 -0.34 4.95 0.92
N ILE A 110 -1.32 5.67 1.46
CA ILE A 110 -2.63 5.10 1.83
C ILE A 110 -3.56 4.90 0.62
N ASN A 111 -3.26 5.57 -0.50
CA ASN A 111 -4.00 5.47 -1.75
C ASN A 111 -3.11 5.06 -2.95
N PRO A 112 -2.43 3.90 -2.88
CA PRO A 112 -1.56 3.50 -3.97
C PRO A 112 -2.41 3.14 -5.20
N ASN A 113 -2.10 3.78 -6.33
CA ASN A 113 -2.66 3.48 -7.65
C ASN A 113 -4.12 3.90 -7.92
N LYS A 114 -4.74 4.79 -7.13
CA LYS A 114 -6.00 5.44 -7.56
C LYS A 114 -5.78 6.88 -7.96
N GLU A 115 -6.23 7.22 -9.16
CA GLU A 115 -6.29 8.61 -9.58
C GLU A 115 -7.32 9.35 -8.75
N VAL A 116 -6.89 10.42 -8.07
CA VAL A 116 -7.79 11.27 -7.28
C VAL A 116 -8.71 12.04 -8.24
N PRO A 117 -10.06 11.93 -8.08
CA PRO A 117 -11.01 12.67 -8.89
C PRO A 117 -10.78 14.19 -8.81
N SER A 118 -11.10 14.93 -9.87
CA SER A 118 -10.91 16.38 -9.91
C SER A 118 -11.65 17.12 -8.80
N SER A 119 -12.89 16.71 -8.49
CA SER A 119 -13.69 17.30 -7.40
C SER A 119 -13.06 17.11 -6.02
N ILE A 120 -12.29 16.04 -5.83
CA ILE A 120 -11.58 15.78 -4.58
C ILE A 120 -10.27 16.56 -4.53
N LYS A 121 -9.55 16.64 -5.66
CA LYS A 121 -8.36 17.50 -5.79
C LYS A 121 -8.69 18.95 -5.45
N GLU A 122 -9.79 19.48 -5.98
CA GLU A 122 -10.25 20.85 -5.69
C GLU A 122 -10.50 21.07 -4.19
N LYS A 123 -11.17 20.12 -3.51
CA LYS A 123 -11.37 20.19 -2.05
C LYS A 123 -10.05 20.18 -1.28
N ILE A 124 -9.10 19.35 -1.69
CA ILE A 124 -7.77 19.28 -1.05
C ILE A 124 -7.00 20.59 -1.28
N ASP A 125 -7.05 21.14 -2.50
CA ASP A 125 -6.42 22.42 -2.81
C ASP A 125 -7.03 23.58 -2.00
N GLU A 126 -8.35 23.56 -1.79
CA GLU A 126 -9.04 24.50 -0.89
C GLU A 126 -8.57 24.37 0.56
N LEU A 127 -8.40 23.14 1.07
CA LEU A 127 -7.86 22.90 2.41
C LEU A 127 -6.43 23.42 2.55
N TYR A 128 -5.59 23.25 1.53
CA TYR A 128 -4.24 23.80 1.55
C TYR A 128 -4.20 25.32 1.45
N ALA A 129 -5.15 25.95 0.75
CA ALA A 129 -5.23 27.40 0.63
C ALA A 129 -5.83 28.05 1.89
N ASN A 130 -6.78 27.37 2.53
CA ASN A 130 -7.47 27.85 3.71
C ASN A 130 -7.70 26.69 4.71
N PRO A 131 -6.68 26.35 5.52
CA PRO A 131 -6.75 25.27 6.48
C PRO A 131 -7.91 25.42 7.45
N LEU A 132 -8.57 24.31 7.75
CA LEU A 132 -9.65 24.30 8.74
C LEU A 132 -9.10 24.40 10.16
N PRO A 133 -9.82 25.04 11.10
CA PRO A 133 -9.48 24.95 12.50
C PRO A 133 -9.66 23.51 13.00
N LEU A 134 -8.80 23.09 13.94
CA LEU A 134 -8.68 21.68 14.37
C LEU A 134 -10.01 21.07 14.83
N ASN A 135 -10.85 21.83 15.51
CA ASN A 135 -12.16 21.37 15.96
C ASN A 135 -13.10 20.99 14.80
N LYS A 136 -13.03 21.70 13.66
CA LYS A 136 -13.81 21.36 12.47
C LYS A 136 -13.22 20.15 11.75
N ALA A 137 -11.89 20.05 11.68
CA ALA A 137 -11.21 18.88 11.12
C ALA A 137 -11.53 17.61 11.93
N TYR A 138 -11.60 17.73 13.26
CA TYR A 138 -12.01 16.64 14.16
C TYR A 138 -13.45 16.16 13.88
N LEU A 139 -14.39 17.08 13.63
CA LEU A 139 -15.76 16.70 13.26
C LEU A 139 -15.80 15.94 11.93
N LEU A 140 -15.04 16.41 10.92
CA LEU A 140 -14.91 15.68 9.65
C LEU A 140 -14.36 14.28 9.88
N ALA A 141 -13.33 14.12 10.72
CA ALA A 141 -12.77 12.81 11.06
C ALA A 141 -13.80 11.89 11.71
N LYS A 142 -14.58 12.41 12.67
CA LYS A 142 -15.62 11.65 13.39
C LYS A 142 -16.75 11.15 12.48
N ASP A 143 -17.06 11.90 11.43
CA ASP A 143 -18.10 11.53 10.47
C ASP A 143 -17.65 10.43 9.48
N THR A 144 -16.36 10.09 9.47
CA THR A 144 -15.83 8.99 8.66
C THR A 144 -15.90 7.65 9.39
N LYS A 145 -15.69 6.56 8.65
CA LYS A 145 -15.51 5.21 9.21
C LYS A 145 -14.05 4.88 9.52
N VAL A 146 -13.16 5.88 9.46
CA VAL A 146 -11.72 5.69 9.74
C VAL A 146 -11.50 5.72 11.25
N GLU A 147 -10.68 4.79 11.74
CA GLU A 147 -10.30 4.74 13.14
C GLU A 147 -9.56 6.02 13.56
N MET A 148 -9.91 6.56 14.73
CA MET A 148 -9.37 7.85 15.20
C MET A 148 -7.84 7.81 15.40
N SER A 149 -7.25 6.63 15.56
CA SER A 149 -5.79 6.45 15.64
C SER A 149 -5.07 6.79 14.34
N VAL A 150 -5.69 6.59 13.18
CA VAL A 150 -5.08 6.95 11.88
C VAL A 150 -4.88 8.47 11.78
N PHE A 151 -5.80 9.24 12.39
CA PHE A 151 -5.67 10.69 12.46
C PHE A 151 -4.60 11.15 13.47
N GLU A 152 -4.31 10.34 14.49
CA GLU A 152 -3.19 10.58 15.40
C GLU A 152 -1.86 10.32 14.69
N ASP A 153 -1.77 9.23 13.93
CA ASP A 153 -0.58 8.89 13.13
C ASP A 153 -0.22 10.03 12.15
N ILE A 154 -1.21 10.62 11.46
CA ILE A 154 -0.94 11.74 10.54
C ILE A 154 -0.53 13.02 11.29
N ILE A 155 -1.10 13.29 12.47
CA ILE A 155 -0.65 14.43 13.31
C ILE A 155 0.82 14.23 13.70
N GLU A 156 1.20 13.02 14.12
CA GLU A 156 2.59 12.71 14.47
C GLU A 156 3.52 12.83 13.25
N VAL A 157 3.12 12.33 12.08
CA VAL A 157 3.91 12.48 10.83
C VAL A 157 4.17 13.95 10.51
N VAL A 158 3.15 14.80 10.59
CA VAL A 158 3.28 16.25 10.35
C VAL A 158 4.25 16.86 11.37
N MET A 159 4.05 16.60 12.67
CA MET A 159 4.90 17.08 13.76
C MET A 159 6.38 16.71 13.61
N HIS A 160 6.67 15.58 12.98
CA HIS A 160 8.03 15.10 12.78
C HIS A 160 8.65 15.55 11.45
N THR A 161 7.91 16.26 10.58
CA THR A 161 8.37 16.64 9.24
C THR A 161 9.45 17.72 9.25
N ASP A 162 9.31 18.74 10.10
CA ASP A 162 10.30 19.80 10.28
C ASP A 162 10.82 19.94 11.73
N GLY A 163 10.37 19.04 12.60
CA GLY A 163 10.79 18.90 13.99
C GLY A 163 9.74 19.45 14.95
N VAL A 164 9.48 18.71 16.02
CA VAL A 164 8.31 18.96 16.88
C VAL A 164 8.32 20.36 17.51
N LYS A 165 7.34 21.19 17.12
CA LYS A 165 7.12 22.54 17.68
C LYS A 165 6.19 22.48 18.90
N PHE A 166 6.15 23.57 19.67
CA PHE A 166 5.29 23.64 20.86
C PHE A 166 3.81 23.67 20.47
N GLU A 167 3.48 24.42 19.42
CA GLU A 167 2.14 24.62 18.87
C GLU A 167 1.51 23.29 18.45
N GLU A 168 2.28 22.41 17.81
CA GLU A 168 1.77 21.11 17.36
C GLU A 168 1.57 20.13 18.51
N LYS A 169 2.36 20.22 19.60
CA LYS A 169 2.06 19.48 20.84
C LYS A 169 0.73 19.93 21.44
N VAL A 170 0.38 21.21 21.29
CA VAL A 170 -0.94 21.72 21.70
C VAL A 170 -2.03 21.14 20.81
N VAL A 171 -1.80 20.98 19.50
CA VAL A 171 -2.73 20.29 18.58
C VAL A 171 -3.00 18.86 19.04
N LEU A 172 -1.96 18.08 19.32
CA LEU A 172 -2.11 16.69 19.78
C LEU A 172 -2.88 16.59 21.11
N ASN A 173 -2.58 17.48 22.06
CA ASN A 173 -3.32 17.52 23.32
C ASN A 173 -4.79 17.90 23.11
N ALA A 174 -5.07 18.90 22.26
CA ALA A 174 -6.44 19.29 21.92
C ALA A 174 -7.20 18.14 21.23
N TRP A 175 -6.52 17.37 20.37
CA TRP A 175 -7.08 16.17 19.75
C TRP A 175 -7.51 15.13 20.80
N HIS A 176 -6.65 14.85 21.78
CA HIS A 176 -6.97 13.95 22.89
C HIS A 176 -8.12 14.47 23.77
N ASP A 177 -8.20 15.78 23.99
CA ASP A 177 -9.32 16.40 24.73
C ASP A 177 -10.64 16.23 23.98
N PHE A 178 -10.65 16.39 22.65
CA PHE A 178 -11.84 16.15 21.83
C PHE A 178 -12.29 14.69 21.91
N LYS A 179 -11.35 13.72 21.86
CA LYS A 179 -11.68 12.30 22.02
C LYS A 179 -12.29 11.98 23.39
N GLN A 180 -11.83 12.61 24.46
CA GLN A 180 -12.35 12.37 25.81
C GLN A 180 -13.73 13.00 26.03
N ALA A 181 -14.06 14.07 25.30
CA ALA A 181 -15.33 14.76 25.38
C ALA A 181 -16.43 14.17 24.46
N ALA A 182 -16.07 13.27 23.55
CA ALA A 182 -16.92 12.70 22.49
C ALA A 182 -17.66 11.43 22.92
#